data_AF-A0AAV0TE33-F1
#
_entry.id   AF-A0AAV0TE33-F1
#
_cell.length_a   1.000
_cell.length_b   1.000
_cell.length_c   1.000
_cell.angle_alpha   90.00
_cell.angle_beta   90.00
_cell.angle_gamma   90.00
#
_symmetry.space_group_name_H-M   'P 1'
#
loop_
_entity.id
_entity.type
_entity.pdbx_description
1 polymer ?
#
loop_
_entity_poly.entity_id
_entity_poly.type
_entity_poly.pdbx_seq_one_letter_code
_entity_poly.pdbx_strand_id
1 'polypeptide(L)'
;MAYVTLTNITVLDNPTAFTNPFQFEVTFECAQQLEADLEWKITYVGSAEDESRDQVLEEVLVGPVPVGTNKFVFQSDPPNPDLIPDEDKVGVTVALVTCSYRGREFVRVGYYVNNDYADPFLLENPPAHVDISKLQRNILADKPRVTRFPIDWSPAGAQDPNAMEDANNVAATATGFGAMQTGGGNDLEMDFVDDEELMKAAAQLDHNYTDIVIGGNTADGMEEDIDLEEEDDEEEEEEDDEASAVEEAEEEDADGDMEMEDIEQQ
;
A
#
# COMPACT_ATOMS: atom_id res chain seq x y z
N MET A 1 -5.32 -6.93 28.65
CA MET A 1 -5.51 -5.54 28.17
C MET A 1 -4.16 -4.97 27.78
N ALA A 2 -4.08 -4.19 26.71
CA ALA A 2 -2.83 -3.54 26.31
C ALA A 2 -2.42 -2.48 27.35
N TYR A 3 -1.13 -2.41 27.69
CA TYR A 3 -0.66 -1.42 28.66
C TYR A 3 -0.51 -0.04 28.02
N VAL A 4 -0.26 0.00 26.71
CA VAL A 4 -0.18 1.23 25.92
C VAL A 4 -1.24 1.21 24.84
N THR A 5 -1.97 2.31 24.71
CA THR A 5 -2.97 2.49 23.65
C THR A 5 -2.69 3.78 22.92
N LEU A 6 -2.46 3.69 21.60
CA LEU A 6 -2.39 4.87 20.75
C LEU A 6 -3.78 5.53 20.67
N THR A 7 -3.85 6.81 21.02
CA THR A 7 -5.11 7.58 21.03
C THR A 7 -5.25 8.47 19.81
N ASN A 8 -4.18 9.12 19.36
CA ASN A 8 -4.22 9.99 18.18
C ASN A 8 -2.82 10.15 17.55
N ILE A 9 -2.76 10.32 16.24
CA ILE A 9 -1.57 10.78 15.51
C ILE A 9 -2.01 11.88 14.54
N THR A 10 -1.49 13.09 14.73
CA THR A 10 -1.76 14.23 13.85
C THR A 10 -0.56 14.43 12.93
N VAL A 11 -0.79 14.46 11.62
CA VAL A 11 0.24 14.84 10.64
C VAL A 11 0.41 16.36 10.67
N LEU A 12 1.64 16.83 10.84
CA LEU A 12 2.00 18.25 10.83
C LEU A 12 2.69 18.60 9.51
N ASP A 13 2.69 19.89 9.14
CA ASP A 13 3.33 20.41 7.93
C ASP A 13 2.95 19.62 6.66
N ASN A 14 1.66 19.61 6.31
CA ASN A 14 1.13 18.86 5.17
C ASN A 14 0.07 19.67 4.39
N PRO A 15 0.10 19.70 3.05
CA PRO A 15 1.14 19.17 2.16
C PRO A 15 2.43 20.02 2.20
N THR A 16 3.58 19.42 1.88
CA THR A 16 4.91 20.06 2.02
C THR A 16 5.89 19.57 0.95
N ALA A 17 7.09 20.15 0.84
CA ALA A 17 8.07 19.69 -0.13
C ALA A 17 8.53 18.25 0.18
N PHE A 18 8.86 17.45 -0.85
CA PHE A 18 9.37 16.08 -0.64
C PHE A 18 10.59 16.04 0.28
N THR A 19 11.47 17.03 0.15
CA THR A 19 12.70 17.17 0.94
C THR A 19 12.47 17.69 2.37
N ASN A 20 11.23 17.99 2.75
CA ASN A 20 10.94 18.43 4.11
C ASN A 20 10.79 17.23 5.06
N PRO A 21 11.17 17.39 6.35
CA PRO A 21 11.02 16.37 7.38
C PRO A 21 9.58 15.85 7.49
N PHE A 22 9.41 14.58 7.85
CA PHE A 22 8.11 14.10 8.35
C PHE A 22 7.91 14.57 9.77
N GLN A 23 6.69 14.98 10.12
CA GLN A 23 6.35 15.45 11.46
C GLN A 23 5.00 14.88 11.89
N PHE A 24 5.00 14.10 12.98
CA PHE A 24 3.80 13.51 13.56
C PHE A 24 3.66 13.93 15.02
N GLU A 25 2.53 14.52 15.42
CA GLU A 25 2.20 14.69 16.83
C GLU A 25 1.51 13.41 17.33
N VAL A 26 2.24 12.61 18.10
CA VAL A 26 1.77 11.32 18.62
C VAL A 26 1.20 11.53 20.02
N THR A 27 -0.03 11.09 20.24
CA THR A 27 -0.68 11.03 21.56
C THR A 27 -1.06 9.59 21.88
N PHE A 28 -0.67 9.12 23.06
CA PHE A 28 -0.97 7.77 23.52
C PHE A 28 -1.22 7.74 25.03
N GLU A 29 -1.93 6.71 25.49
CA GLU A 29 -2.21 6.46 26.90
C GLU A 29 -1.42 5.26 27.40
N CYS A 30 -0.77 5.42 28.55
CA CYS A 30 -0.06 4.36 29.25
C CYS A 30 -0.83 4.01 30.53
N ALA A 31 -1.46 2.83 30.57
CA ALA A 31 -2.29 2.39 31.69
C ALA A 31 -1.47 1.88 32.90
N GLN A 32 -0.25 1.39 32.66
CA GLN A 32 0.63 0.82 33.68
C GLN A 32 2.08 1.24 33.46
N GLN A 33 2.89 1.18 34.51
CA GLN A 33 4.32 1.51 34.41
C GLN A 33 5.02 0.45 33.54
N LEU A 34 5.72 0.91 32.51
CA LEU A 34 6.54 0.03 31.67
C LEU A 34 7.91 -0.21 32.29
N GLU A 35 8.42 -1.42 32.13
CA GLU A 35 9.77 -1.83 32.59
C GLU A 35 10.85 -1.59 31.54
N ALA A 36 10.45 -1.47 30.27
CA ALA A 36 11.33 -1.19 29.14
C ALA A 36 10.78 0.00 28.33
N ASP A 37 11.61 0.52 27.44
CA ASP A 37 11.23 1.65 26.60
C ASP A 37 10.33 1.20 25.45
N LEU A 38 9.52 2.14 24.95
CA LEU A 38 8.80 1.97 23.69
C LEU A 38 9.74 2.35 22.54
N GLU A 39 9.75 1.54 21.50
CA GLU A 39 10.48 1.84 20.27
C GLU A 39 9.49 2.38 19.25
N TRP A 40 9.70 3.62 18.80
CA TRP A 40 8.93 4.26 17.76
C TRP A 40 9.78 4.35 16.51
N LYS A 41 9.19 4.00 15.37
CA LYS A 41 9.90 3.98 14.09
C LYS A 41 9.05 4.56 12.98
N ILE A 42 9.64 5.40 12.14
CA ILE A 42 9.06 5.90 10.88
C ILE A 42 9.74 5.15 9.75
N THR A 43 8.95 4.49 8.91
CA THR A 43 9.43 3.78 7.72
C THR A 43 8.73 4.33 6.49
N TYR A 44 9.49 4.64 5.44
CA TYR A 44 8.96 5.07 4.15
C TYR A 44 9.09 3.91 3.16
N VAL A 45 7.99 3.55 2.50
CA VAL A 45 7.97 2.49 1.50
C VAL A 45 8.58 3.03 0.22
N GLY A 46 9.75 2.51 -0.13
CA GLY A 46 10.51 3.00 -1.29
C GLY A 46 10.00 2.47 -2.62
N SER A 47 9.38 1.30 -2.62
CA SER A 47 8.72 0.70 -3.77
C SER A 47 7.63 -0.23 -3.26
N ALA A 48 6.49 -0.27 -3.96
CA ALA A 48 5.41 -1.17 -3.62
C ALA A 48 5.78 -2.65 -3.78
N GLU A 49 6.66 -2.94 -4.74
CA GLU A 49 6.98 -4.30 -5.17
C GLU A 49 8.19 -4.89 -4.44
N ASP A 50 9.00 -4.03 -3.80
CA ASP A 50 10.30 -4.41 -3.21
C ASP A 50 10.50 -3.77 -1.83
N GLU A 51 10.20 -4.54 -0.78
CA GLU A 51 10.43 -4.15 0.62
C GLU A 51 11.90 -3.84 0.94
N SER A 52 12.86 -4.31 0.12
CA SER A 52 14.28 -3.97 0.33
C SER A 52 14.59 -2.49 0.06
N ARG A 53 13.64 -1.77 -0.55
CA ARG A 53 13.70 -0.31 -0.77
C ARG A 53 13.11 0.48 0.39
N ASP A 54 12.53 -0.17 1.38
CA ASP A 54 11.98 0.51 2.54
C ASP A 54 13.09 1.21 3.32
N GLN A 55 12.83 2.47 3.66
CA GLN A 55 13.78 3.31 4.36
C GLN A 55 13.27 3.60 5.75
N VAL A 56 14.02 3.16 6.76
CA VAL A 56 13.81 3.60 8.14
C VAL A 56 14.32 5.04 8.25
N LEU A 57 13.38 5.98 8.40
CA LEU A 57 13.69 7.41 8.46
C LEU A 57 14.14 7.84 9.84
N GLU A 58 13.53 7.26 10.88
CA GLU A 58 13.86 7.55 12.28
C GLU A 58 13.45 6.37 13.16
N GLU A 59 14.24 6.13 14.20
CA GLU A 59 14.01 5.11 15.21
C GLU A 59 14.42 5.64 16.58
N VAL A 60 13.45 5.78 17.48
CA VAL A 60 13.65 6.39 18.80
C VAL A 60 13.08 5.52 19.91
N LEU A 61 13.86 5.41 20.99
CA LEU A 61 13.41 4.82 22.24
C LEU A 61 12.81 5.89 23.15
N VAL A 62 11.58 5.65 23.60
CA VAL A 62 10.82 6.53 24.48
C VAL A 62 10.63 5.81 25.81
N GLY A 63 11.41 6.23 26.81
CA GLY A 63 11.21 5.81 28.19
C GLY A 63 12.12 6.54 29.19
N PRO A 64 11.83 6.45 30.50
CA PRO A 64 10.68 5.76 31.09
C PRO A 64 9.35 6.50 30.81
N VAL A 65 8.33 5.76 30.41
CA VAL A 65 6.99 6.30 30.07
C VAL A 65 6.16 6.45 31.34
N PRO A 66 5.67 7.68 31.67
CA PRO A 66 4.79 7.86 32.81
C PRO A 66 3.37 7.37 32.52
N VAL A 67 2.69 6.87 33.57
CA VAL A 67 1.29 6.44 33.50
C VAL A 67 0.39 7.65 33.21
N GLY A 68 -0.58 7.47 32.32
CA GLY A 68 -1.53 8.48 31.85
C GLY A 68 -1.35 8.83 30.37
N THR A 69 -1.88 9.98 29.97
CA THR A 69 -1.80 10.48 28.59
C THR A 69 -0.46 11.16 28.34
N ASN A 70 0.24 10.71 27.31
CA ASN A 70 1.51 11.23 26.85
C ASN A 70 1.38 11.79 25.45
N LYS A 71 2.15 12.85 25.16
CA LYS A 71 2.18 13.49 23.85
C LYS A 71 3.58 13.97 23.51
N PHE A 72 4.02 13.73 22.28
CA PHE A 72 5.29 14.22 21.77
C PHE A 72 5.23 14.44 20.25
N VAL A 73 6.17 15.23 19.74
CA VAL A 73 6.37 15.41 18.30
C VAL A 73 7.45 14.43 17.85
N PHE A 74 7.10 13.57 16.91
CA PHE A 74 7.99 12.61 16.29
C PHE A 74 8.36 13.12 14.89
N GLN A 75 9.61 13.50 14.71
CA GLN A 75 10.12 14.09 13.48
C GLN A 75 11.23 13.22 12.90
N SER A 76 11.31 13.13 11.57
CA SER A 76 12.39 12.43 10.85
C SER A 76 12.80 13.21 9.60
N ASP A 77 14.03 13.00 9.15
CA ASP A 77 14.51 13.49 7.85
C ASP A 77 13.73 12.83 6.68
N PRO A 78 13.66 13.47 5.50
CA PRO A 78 13.03 12.86 4.33
C PRO A 78 13.77 11.58 3.87
N PRO A 79 13.11 10.69 3.10
CA PRO A 79 13.76 9.55 2.49
C PRO A 79 14.87 9.98 1.51
N ASN A 80 15.86 9.12 1.34
CA ASN A 80 16.88 9.31 0.33
C ASN A 80 16.31 8.99 -1.07
N PRO A 81 16.23 9.97 -1.99
CA PRO A 81 15.66 9.75 -3.32
C PRO A 81 16.51 8.82 -4.20
N ASP A 82 17.79 8.64 -3.91
CA ASP A 82 18.67 7.77 -4.72
C ASP A 82 18.37 6.27 -4.50
N LEU A 83 17.71 5.92 -3.40
CA LEU A 83 17.33 4.55 -3.08
C LEU A 83 15.95 4.17 -3.61
N ILE A 84 15.16 5.16 -4.05
CA ILE A 84 13.82 5.01 -4.60
C ILE A 84 13.93 4.79 -6.13
N PRO A 85 13.30 3.77 -6.71
CA PRO A 85 13.20 3.60 -8.15
C PRO A 85 12.61 4.84 -8.85
N ASP A 86 13.09 5.17 -10.05
CA ASP A 86 12.64 6.39 -10.74
C ASP A 86 11.12 6.40 -11.01
N GLU A 87 10.53 5.23 -11.22
CA GLU A 87 9.10 5.00 -11.43
C GLU A 87 8.24 5.21 -10.17
N ASP A 88 8.82 5.01 -8.98
CA ASP A 88 8.12 5.12 -7.69
C ASP A 88 8.29 6.51 -7.03
N LYS A 89 9.11 7.39 -7.62
CA LYS A 89 9.34 8.75 -7.06
C LYS A 89 8.12 9.66 -7.19
N VAL A 90 7.28 9.43 -8.20
CA VAL A 90 6.04 10.17 -8.46
C VAL A 90 4.87 9.21 -8.37
N GLY A 91 3.80 9.66 -7.70
CA GLY A 91 2.62 8.85 -7.43
C GLY A 91 2.48 8.49 -5.97
N VAL A 92 1.75 7.41 -5.72
CA VAL A 92 1.28 7.03 -4.38
C VAL A 92 2.22 6.00 -3.78
N THR A 93 2.62 6.23 -2.53
CA THR A 93 3.34 5.29 -1.69
C THR A 93 2.80 5.34 -0.25
N VAL A 94 3.46 4.68 0.69
CA VAL A 94 3.04 4.55 2.08
C VAL A 94 4.15 5.00 3.04
N ALA A 95 3.77 5.71 4.09
CA ALA A 95 4.61 5.94 5.27
C ALA A 95 4.00 5.21 6.47
N LEU A 96 4.83 4.47 7.20
CA LEU A 96 4.46 3.66 8.35
C LEU A 96 5.03 4.26 9.63
N VAL A 97 4.18 4.45 10.63
CA VAL A 97 4.58 4.75 12.01
C VAL A 97 4.28 3.51 12.85
N THR A 98 5.32 2.82 13.30
CA THR A 98 5.21 1.61 14.12
C THR A 98 5.63 1.89 15.56
N CYS A 99 4.97 1.25 16.51
CA CYS A 99 5.42 1.22 17.89
C CYS A 99 5.56 -0.22 18.40
N SER A 100 6.71 -0.48 19.00
CA SER A 100 7.11 -1.78 19.54
C SER A 100 7.41 -1.68 21.03
N TYR A 101 7.11 -2.73 21.75
CA TYR A 101 7.54 -2.91 23.15
C TYR A 101 8.32 -4.21 23.24
N ARG A 102 9.58 -4.13 23.71
CA ARG A 102 10.49 -5.29 23.80
C ARG A 102 10.67 -6.04 22.47
N GLY A 103 10.79 -5.29 21.37
CA GLY A 103 10.92 -5.84 20.02
C GLY A 103 9.66 -6.51 19.47
N ARG A 104 8.51 -6.33 20.13
CA ARG A 104 7.20 -6.78 19.63
C ARG A 104 6.36 -5.59 19.23
N GLU A 105 6.10 -5.48 17.94
CA GLU A 105 5.20 -4.46 17.40
C GLU A 105 3.78 -4.71 17.92
N PHE A 106 3.11 -3.67 18.40
CA PHE A 106 1.73 -3.75 18.88
C PHE A 106 0.78 -2.77 18.16
N VAL A 107 1.32 -1.77 17.48
CA VAL A 107 0.55 -0.86 16.64
C VAL A 107 1.36 -0.41 15.43
N ARG A 108 0.68 -0.36 14.29
CA ARG A 108 1.16 0.18 13.01
C ARG A 108 0.13 1.15 12.48
N VAL A 109 0.58 2.34 12.12
CA VAL A 109 -0.24 3.34 11.45
C VAL A 109 0.35 3.63 10.10
N GLY A 110 -0.36 3.27 9.04
CA GLY A 110 0.00 3.57 7.65
C GLY A 110 -0.73 4.79 7.14
N TYR A 111 0.00 5.66 6.46
CA TYR A 111 -0.54 6.79 5.71
C TYR A 111 -0.20 6.62 4.24
N TYR A 112 -1.18 6.84 3.37
CA TYR A 112 -0.89 7.05 1.96
C TYR A 112 -0.21 8.40 1.77
N VAL A 113 0.82 8.39 0.94
CA VAL A 113 1.65 9.55 0.62
C VAL A 113 1.63 9.70 -0.89
N ASN A 114 1.06 10.78 -1.39
CA ASN A 114 1.12 11.13 -2.80
C ASN A 114 2.28 12.11 -3.04
N ASN A 115 3.20 11.77 -3.92
CA ASN A 115 4.30 12.63 -4.34
C ASN A 115 4.02 13.08 -5.77
N ASP A 116 3.84 14.38 -5.98
CA ASP A 116 3.51 14.91 -7.30
C ASP A 116 4.10 16.30 -7.52
N TYR A 117 4.10 16.76 -8.77
CA TYR A 117 4.50 18.13 -9.09
C TYR A 117 3.37 19.10 -8.76
N ALA A 118 3.72 20.18 -8.06
CA ALA A 118 2.78 21.27 -7.80
C ALA A 118 2.51 22.14 -9.05
N ASP A 119 3.40 22.08 -10.06
CA ASP A 119 3.31 22.87 -11.28
C ASP A 119 2.47 22.14 -12.35
N PRO A 120 1.32 22.69 -12.79
CA PRO A 120 0.48 22.09 -13.83
C PRO A 120 1.22 21.78 -15.13
N PHE A 121 2.24 22.58 -15.49
CA PHE A 121 3.01 22.34 -16.70
C PHE A 121 3.84 21.06 -16.61
N LEU A 122 4.41 20.78 -15.43
CA LEU A 122 5.20 19.57 -15.18
C LEU A 122 4.32 18.33 -15.02
N LEU A 123 3.09 18.50 -14.56
CA LEU A 123 2.06 17.45 -14.57
C LEU A 123 1.70 17.03 -16.00
N GLU A 124 1.43 18.00 -16.88
CA GLU A 124 1.08 17.71 -18.29
C GLU A 124 2.29 17.25 -19.12
N ASN A 125 3.50 17.70 -18.77
CA ASN A 125 4.73 17.40 -19.48
C ASN A 125 5.79 16.90 -18.48
N PRO A 126 5.68 15.66 -18.00
CA PRO A 126 6.62 15.12 -17.02
C PRO A 126 8.03 15.10 -17.60
N PRO A 127 9.04 15.58 -16.85
CA PRO A 127 10.42 15.55 -17.30
C PRO A 127 10.92 14.10 -17.41
N ALA A 128 11.88 13.85 -18.30
CA ALA A 128 12.48 12.52 -18.46
C ALA A 128 13.18 12.00 -17.19
N HIS A 129 13.60 12.91 -16.31
CA HIS A 129 14.14 12.59 -14.99
C HIS A 129 13.39 13.37 -13.93
N VAL A 130 13.03 12.70 -12.84
CA VAL A 130 12.26 13.30 -11.76
C VAL A 130 13.09 14.34 -11.02
N ASP A 131 12.55 15.57 -10.94
CA ASP A 131 13.19 16.69 -10.24
C ASP A 131 12.68 16.74 -8.79
N ILE A 132 13.41 16.06 -7.88
CA ILE A 132 13.06 15.94 -6.45
C ILE A 132 12.80 17.29 -5.78
N SER A 133 13.50 18.35 -6.22
CA SER A 133 13.37 19.69 -5.64
C SER A 133 12.01 20.35 -5.88
N LYS A 134 11.25 19.84 -6.87
CA LYS A 134 9.94 20.35 -7.26
C LYS A 134 8.80 19.42 -6.87
N LEU A 135 9.11 18.27 -6.29
CA LEU A 135 8.09 17.35 -5.78
C LEU A 135 7.49 17.89 -4.49
N GLN A 136 6.16 17.85 -4.46
CA GLN A 136 5.36 18.09 -3.28
C GLN A 136 4.84 16.76 -2.77
N ARG A 137 4.98 16.55 -1.46
CA ARG A 137 4.46 15.41 -0.72
C ARG A 137 3.15 15.81 -0.06
N ASN A 138 2.11 15.01 -0.29
CA ASN A 138 0.83 15.11 0.40
C ASN A 138 0.50 13.78 1.11
N ILE A 139 0.46 13.82 2.42
CA ILE A 139 0.08 12.70 3.29
C ILE A 139 -1.43 12.74 3.50
N LEU A 140 -2.12 11.64 3.22
CA LEU A 140 -3.56 11.51 3.43
C LEU A 140 -3.87 11.30 4.92
N ALA A 141 -3.81 12.40 5.68
CA ALA A 141 -3.95 12.40 7.13
C ALA A 141 -5.34 11.96 7.62
N ASP A 142 -6.39 12.14 6.81
CA ASP A 142 -7.79 11.88 7.19
C ASP A 142 -8.18 10.39 7.14
N LYS A 143 -7.43 9.57 6.39
CA LYS A 143 -7.72 8.14 6.21
C LYS A 143 -6.53 7.26 6.64
N PRO A 144 -6.06 7.35 7.91
CA PRO A 144 -4.98 6.50 8.39
C PRO A 144 -5.44 5.03 8.48
N ARG A 145 -4.54 4.10 8.15
CA ARG A 145 -4.75 2.67 8.34
C ARG A 145 -4.10 2.24 9.64
N VAL A 146 -4.90 1.79 10.62
CA VAL A 146 -4.39 1.40 11.94
C VAL A 146 -4.53 -0.10 12.12
N THR A 147 -3.41 -0.81 12.17
CA THR A 147 -3.34 -2.24 12.51
C THR A 147 -2.82 -2.39 13.94
N ARG A 148 -3.46 -3.25 14.72
CA ARG A 148 -3.11 -3.50 16.13
C ARG A 148 -2.79 -4.97 16.32
N PHE A 149 -1.66 -5.25 16.93
CA PHE A 149 -1.20 -6.61 17.21
C PHE A 149 -1.27 -6.88 18.71
N PRO A 150 -1.92 -7.97 19.14
CA PRO A 150 -1.90 -8.35 20.55
C PRO A 150 -0.50 -8.83 20.93
N ILE A 151 0.08 -8.23 21.97
CA ILE A 151 1.37 -8.64 22.53
C ILE A 151 1.23 -8.99 24.01
N ASP A 152 2.18 -9.78 24.50
CA ASP A 152 2.35 -10.02 25.93
C ASP A 152 3.11 -8.85 26.57
N TRP A 153 2.46 -8.19 27.51
CA TRP A 153 3.00 -7.03 28.24
C TRP A 153 3.68 -7.44 29.55
N SER A 154 3.50 -8.69 29.97
CA SER A 154 3.95 -9.20 31.26
C SER A 154 5.47 -9.12 31.41
N PRO A 155 6.01 -8.93 32.62
CA PRO A 155 7.44 -9.08 32.89
C PRO A 155 7.93 -10.46 32.42
N ALA A 156 9.11 -10.51 31.80
CA ALA A 156 9.68 -11.79 31.35
C ALA A 156 9.84 -12.73 32.56
N GLY A 157 9.04 -13.80 32.61
CA GLY A 157 9.02 -14.77 33.73
C GLY A 157 7.69 -14.86 34.50
N ALA A 158 6.70 -14.03 34.19
CA ALA A 158 5.34 -14.20 34.69
C ALA A 158 4.59 -15.25 33.84
N GLN A 159 4.92 -16.54 34.01
CA GLN A 159 4.02 -17.60 33.55
C GLN A 159 2.78 -17.59 34.43
N ASP A 160 1.62 -17.25 33.86
CA ASP A 160 0.33 -17.48 34.49
C ASP A 160 0.07 -19.01 34.54
N PRO A 161 0.00 -19.63 35.73
CA PRO A 161 -0.23 -21.08 35.84
C PRO A 161 -1.64 -21.53 35.42
N ASN A 162 -2.55 -20.60 35.13
CA ASN A 162 -3.98 -20.90 34.93
C ASN A 162 -4.48 -20.76 33.48
N ALA A 163 -3.61 -20.60 32.48
CA ALA A 163 -4.03 -20.50 31.08
C ALA A 163 -4.35 -21.86 30.41
N MET A 164 -4.93 -22.81 31.15
CA MET A 164 -5.38 -24.09 30.61
C MET A 164 -6.68 -24.52 31.31
N GLU A 165 -7.79 -23.88 30.96
CA GLU A 165 -9.18 -24.39 30.99
C GLU A 165 -10.14 -23.20 30.86
N ASP A 166 -10.54 -22.85 29.63
CA ASP A 166 -11.97 -22.63 29.33
C ASP A 166 -12.17 -22.49 27.81
N ALA A 167 -12.28 -23.63 27.13
CA ALA A 167 -12.74 -23.71 25.75
C ALA A 167 -13.95 -24.63 25.70
N ASN A 168 -15.04 -24.27 26.39
CA ASN A 168 -16.36 -24.80 26.08
C ASN A 168 -17.51 -24.07 26.80
N ASN A 169 -17.96 -22.93 26.26
CA ASN A 169 -19.39 -22.60 26.28
C ASN A 169 -19.75 -21.46 25.32
N VAL A 170 -20.22 -21.78 24.12
CA VAL A 170 -20.97 -20.85 23.28
C VAL A 170 -22.43 -21.28 23.33
N ALA A 171 -23.24 -20.56 24.10
CA ALA A 171 -24.69 -20.67 24.09
C ALA A 171 -25.29 -19.27 23.97
N ALA A 172 -26.15 -19.17 22.95
CA ALA A 172 -26.84 -17.99 22.47
C ALA A 172 -27.56 -17.14 23.55
N THR A 173 -27.73 -15.85 23.26
CA THR A 173 -29.04 -15.18 23.37
C THR A 173 -29.03 -13.86 22.60
N ALA A 174 -30.01 -13.73 21.71
CA ALA A 174 -30.39 -12.51 21.01
C ALA A 174 -31.46 -11.76 21.80
N THR A 175 -31.40 -10.41 21.79
CA THR A 175 -32.46 -9.37 21.91
C THR A 175 -31.76 -8.06 22.31
N GLY A 176 -31.97 -6.85 21.79
CA GLY A 176 -32.92 -6.24 20.87
C GLY A 176 -33.11 -4.75 21.26
N PHE A 177 -33.25 -3.85 20.27
CA PHE A 177 -33.63 -2.41 20.32
C PHE A 177 -32.59 -1.37 20.83
N GLY A 178 -32.46 -0.17 20.24
CA GLY A 178 -33.29 0.54 19.25
C GLY A 178 -32.61 1.81 18.66
N ALA A 179 -33.29 2.38 17.67
CA ALA A 179 -32.85 3.46 16.77
C ALA A 179 -32.80 4.87 17.38
N MET A 180 -31.95 5.74 16.82
CA MET A 180 -32.26 7.17 16.65
C MET A 180 -31.50 7.79 15.47
N GLN A 181 -32.18 8.70 14.79
CA GLN A 181 -31.91 9.29 13.48
C GLN A 181 -31.53 10.79 13.60
N THR A 182 -30.90 11.30 12.53
CA THR A 182 -30.79 12.68 12.01
C THR A 182 -29.76 13.69 12.55
N GLY A 183 -29.10 14.33 11.59
CA GLY A 183 -28.65 15.73 11.67
C GLY A 183 -27.61 16.09 10.61
N GLY A 184 -28.04 16.66 9.48
CA GLY A 184 -27.15 17.15 8.41
C GLY A 184 -26.63 18.58 8.64
N GLY A 185 -25.64 18.97 7.84
CA GLY A 185 -25.14 20.34 7.71
C GLY A 185 -24.03 20.43 6.66
N ASN A 186 -24.27 21.23 5.63
CA ASN A 186 -23.39 21.52 4.48
C ASN A 186 -22.18 22.37 4.89
N ASP A 187 -21.03 22.26 4.20
CA ASP A 187 -20.49 23.39 3.40
C ASP A 187 -19.22 23.05 2.59
N LEU A 188 -19.24 23.52 1.34
CA LEU A 188 -18.15 24.05 0.49
C LEU A 188 -17.11 23.09 -0.13
N GLU A 189 -17.41 22.70 -1.38
CA GLU A 189 -16.46 22.16 -2.37
C GLU A 189 -15.34 23.15 -2.70
N MET A 190 -14.09 22.68 -2.63
CA MET A 190 -12.97 23.15 -3.43
C MET A 190 -12.39 21.91 -4.14
N ASP A 191 -12.35 21.97 -5.47
CA ASP A 191 -11.80 20.95 -6.38
C ASP A 191 -10.40 20.50 -5.96
N PHE A 192 -10.27 19.22 -5.58
CA PHE A 192 -9.02 18.47 -5.64
C PHE A 192 -9.33 17.02 -6.02
N VAL A 193 -8.65 16.55 -7.06
CA VAL A 193 -8.28 15.17 -7.45
C VAL A 193 -9.26 14.06 -7.05
N ASP A 194 -9.83 13.38 -8.04
CA ASP A 194 -10.85 12.35 -7.89
C ASP A 194 -10.43 11.27 -6.86
N ASP A 195 -11.08 11.30 -5.69
CA ASP A 195 -10.87 10.41 -4.53
C ASP A 195 -10.95 8.92 -4.93
N GLU A 196 -11.60 8.64 -6.07
CA GLU A 196 -11.78 7.31 -6.64
C GLU A 196 -10.52 6.74 -7.31
N GLU A 197 -9.73 7.56 -8.02
CA GLU A 197 -8.48 7.10 -8.65
C GLU A 197 -7.41 6.80 -7.61
N LEU A 198 -7.34 7.62 -6.57
CA LEU A 198 -6.42 7.44 -5.46
C LEU A 198 -6.78 6.19 -4.64
N MET A 199 -8.07 5.91 -4.45
CA MET A 199 -8.55 4.67 -3.82
C MET A 199 -8.23 3.43 -4.66
N LYS A 200 -8.27 3.51 -5.99
CA LYS A 200 -7.90 2.40 -6.88
C LYS A 200 -6.40 2.13 -6.87
N ALA A 201 -5.56 3.18 -6.87
CA ALA A 201 -4.11 3.05 -6.70
C ALA A 201 -3.77 2.46 -5.31
N ALA A 202 -4.43 2.94 -4.25
CA ALA A 202 -4.30 2.39 -2.91
C ALA A 202 -4.68 0.90 -2.81
N ALA A 203 -5.72 0.46 -3.51
CA ALA A 203 -6.15 -0.93 -3.54
C ALA A 203 -5.16 -1.87 -4.26
N GLN A 204 -4.38 -1.35 -5.21
CA GLN A 204 -3.34 -2.14 -5.89
C GLN A 204 -2.10 -2.34 -5.01
N LEU A 205 -1.77 -1.37 -4.14
CA LEU A 205 -0.67 -1.46 -3.17
C LEU A 205 -0.93 -2.47 -2.02
N ASP A 206 -2.18 -2.89 -1.84
CA ASP A 206 -2.63 -3.76 -0.74
C ASP A 206 -2.14 -5.22 -0.87
N HIS A 207 -1.74 -5.65 -2.09
CA HIS A 207 -1.32 -7.03 -2.35
C HIS A 207 0.05 -7.40 -1.76
N ASN A 208 0.92 -6.43 -1.47
CA ASN A 208 2.23 -6.69 -0.83
C ASN A 208 2.22 -6.49 0.69
N TYR A 209 1.24 -5.78 1.26
CA TYR A 209 1.09 -5.57 2.70
C TYR A 209 -0.29 -6.02 3.18
N THR A 210 -0.60 -7.32 3.06
CA THR A 210 -1.92 -7.91 3.38
C THR A 210 -2.40 -7.72 4.83
N ASP A 211 -1.53 -7.27 5.73
CA ASP A 211 -1.89 -6.90 7.11
C ASP A 211 -2.55 -5.50 7.22
N ILE A 212 -2.65 -4.77 6.11
CA ILE A 212 -3.39 -3.49 5.99
C ILE A 212 -4.82 -3.80 5.53
N VAL A 213 -5.58 -4.52 6.35
CA VAL A 213 -6.95 -4.90 5.99
C VAL A 213 -7.84 -3.66 5.83
N ILE A 214 -8.28 -3.38 4.61
CA ILE A 214 -9.39 -2.47 4.35
C ILE A 214 -10.66 -3.12 4.89
N GLY A 215 -11.11 -2.65 6.06
CA GLY A 215 -12.42 -2.99 6.60
C GLY A 215 -13.55 -2.45 5.72
N GLY A 216 -13.82 -3.13 4.62
CA GLY A 216 -15.12 -3.16 3.96
C GLY A 216 -15.92 -4.29 4.58
N ASN A 217 -16.96 -3.93 5.33
CA ASN A 217 -17.86 -4.84 6.01
C ASN A 217 -18.52 -5.82 5.01
N THR A 218 -17.89 -6.96 4.73
CA THR A 218 -18.52 -8.09 4.03
C THR A 218 -18.72 -9.21 5.05
N ALA A 219 -19.97 -9.33 5.47
CA ALA A 219 -20.45 -10.46 6.22
C ALA A 219 -20.54 -11.69 5.29
N ASP A 220 -20.20 -12.82 5.87
CA ASP A 220 -20.66 -14.18 5.56
C ASP A 220 -20.28 -14.77 4.20
N GLY A 221 -19.23 -15.58 4.25
CA GLY A 221 -19.38 -17.04 4.17
C GLY A 221 -20.04 -17.60 2.91
N MET A 222 -19.20 -18.01 1.97
CA MET A 222 -19.49 -19.19 1.15
C MET A 222 -18.16 -19.78 0.66
N GLU A 223 -17.66 -20.74 1.42
CA GLU A 223 -16.95 -21.88 0.84
C GLU A 223 -17.99 -22.67 0.04
N GLU A 224 -17.73 -22.98 -1.22
CA GLU A 224 -18.09 -24.28 -1.82
C GLU A 224 -17.48 -24.40 -3.22
N ASP A 225 -16.50 -25.31 -3.28
CA ASP A 225 -16.31 -26.36 -4.28
C ASP A 225 -16.26 -26.04 -5.78
N ILE A 226 -15.04 -26.25 -6.28
CA ILE A 226 -14.70 -26.66 -7.64
C ILE A 226 -15.46 -27.95 -7.95
N ASP A 227 -16.29 -27.94 -9.00
CA ASP A 227 -16.67 -29.17 -9.69
C ASP A 227 -16.43 -29.05 -11.20
N LEU A 228 -15.68 -30.03 -11.68
CA LEU A 228 -15.29 -30.27 -13.06
C LEU A 228 -16.32 -31.23 -13.64
N GLU A 229 -17.18 -30.79 -14.55
CA GLU A 229 -17.87 -31.70 -15.45
C GLU A 229 -17.79 -31.18 -16.90
N GLU A 230 -17.04 -31.95 -17.69
CA GLU A 230 -17.09 -32.00 -19.15
C GLU A 230 -18.49 -32.47 -19.59
N GLU A 231 -19.13 -31.78 -20.52
CA GLU A 231 -20.05 -32.43 -21.47
C GLU A 231 -19.86 -31.82 -22.86
N ASP A 232 -19.50 -32.74 -23.77
CA ASP A 232 -19.39 -32.63 -25.21
C ASP A 232 -20.74 -32.40 -25.92
N ASP A 233 -20.62 -32.12 -27.22
CA ASP A 233 -21.58 -32.34 -28.30
C ASP A 233 -22.76 -31.34 -28.46
N GLU A 234 -22.78 -30.60 -29.57
CA GLU A 234 -23.33 -31.12 -30.82
C GLU A 234 -23.01 -30.19 -32.01
N GLU A 235 -22.69 -30.85 -33.12
CA GLU A 235 -22.34 -30.38 -34.45
C GLU A 235 -23.52 -29.68 -35.16
N GLU A 236 -23.23 -28.73 -36.06
CA GLU A 236 -23.91 -28.69 -37.37
C GLU A 236 -22.89 -28.33 -38.45
N GLU A 237 -22.58 -29.34 -39.26
CA GLU A 237 -21.97 -29.23 -40.59
C GLU A 237 -22.99 -28.61 -41.57
N GLU A 238 -22.53 -27.80 -42.52
CA GLU A 238 -22.93 -28.00 -43.91
C GLU A 238 -21.73 -27.82 -44.84
N GLU A 239 -21.58 -28.85 -45.67
CA GLU A 239 -20.55 -29.12 -46.66
C GLU A 239 -20.70 -28.32 -47.95
N ASP A 240 -19.76 -28.61 -48.85
CA ASP A 240 -19.86 -28.58 -50.31
C ASP A 240 -19.54 -27.26 -51.04
N ASP A 241 -18.73 -27.26 -52.10
CA ASP A 241 -17.81 -28.26 -52.66
C ASP A 241 -17.03 -27.54 -53.79
N GLU A 242 -16.11 -28.28 -54.41
CA GLU A 242 -15.55 -28.13 -55.77
C GLU A 242 -14.04 -27.85 -55.82
N ALA A 243 -13.34 -28.98 -55.86
CA ALA A 243 -11.98 -29.15 -56.30
C ALA A 243 -11.80 -28.87 -57.81
N SER A 244 -10.61 -28.42 -58.20
CA SER A 244 -9.96 -28.99 -59.37
C SER A 244 -8.45 -28.85 -59.24
N ALA A 245 -7.79 -30.00 -59.24
CA ALA A 245 -6.36 -30.21 -59.36
C ALA A 245 -5.78 -29.65 -60.68
N VAL A 246 -4.45 -29.48 -60.73
CA VAL A 246 -3.52 -30.27 -61.58
C VAL A 246 -2.19 -29.51 -61.80
N GLU A 247 -1.13 -30.17 -61.32
CA GLU A 247 0.25 -30.34 -61.84
C GLU A 247 1.27 -29.19 -61.97
N GLU A 248 2.37 -29.39 -61.23
CA GLU A 248 3.77 -29.50 -61.66
C GLU A 248 4.23 -28.87 -62.98
N ALA A 249 5.31 -28.08 -62.91
CA ALA A 249 6.49 -28.28 -63.76
C ALA A 249 7.69 -27.48 -63.22
N GLU A 250 8.82 -28.18 -63.13
CA GLU A 250 10.17 -27.69 -62.86
C GLU A 250 10.79 -26.96 -64.07
N GLU A 251 11.96 -26.38 -63.81
CA GLU A 251 13.14 -26.23 -64.70
C GLU A 251 13.55 -24.85 -65.24
N GLU A 252 14.76 -24.49 -64.79
CA GLU A 252 15.95 -24.06 -65.54
C GLU A 252 16.10 -22.61 -66.06
N ASP A 253 17.09 -21.95 -65.45
CA ASP A 253 18.26 -21.29 -66.04
C ASP A 253 18.12 -20.42 -67.30
N ALA A 254 18.56 -19.16 -67.18
CA ALA A 254 19.42 -18.55 -68.21
C ALA A 254 20.12 -17.30 -67.68
N ASP A 255 21.45 -17.35 -67.79
CA ASP A 255 22.43 -16.29 -67.62
C ASP A 255 22.10 -14.99 -68.38
N GLY A 256 22.62 -13.87 -67.85
CA GLY A 256 22.55 -12.56 -68.50
C GLY A 256 23.57 -11.59 -67.92
N ASP A 257 24.83 -12.01 -67.89
CA ASP A 257 26.00 -11.18 -67.68
C ASP A 257 26.10 -10.09 -68.77
N MET A 258 26.27 -8.82 -68.39
CA MET A 258 26.74 -7.79 -69.30
C MET A 258 27.47 -6.69 -68.52
N GLU A 259 28.77 -6.93 -68.30
CA GLU A 259 29.75 -5.87 -68.10
C GLU A 259 29.72 -4.90 -69.30
N MET A 260 29.78 -3.60 -69.02
CA MET A 260 30.60 -2.68 -69.83
C MET A 260 31.14 -1.58 -68.91
N GLU A 261 32.45 -1.68 -68.68
CA GLU A 261 33.31 -0.54 -68.38
C GLU A 261 33.18 0.49 -69.52
N ASP A 262 33.12 1.78 -69.18
CA ASP A 262 34.05 2.69 -69.83
C ASP A 262 34.41 3.89 -68.96
N ILE A 263 35.70 4.14 -69.01
CA ILE A 263 36.53 5.13 -68.34
C ILE A 263 36.34 6.49 -69.01
N GLU A 264 36.35 7.60 -68.25
CA GLU A 264 37.28 8.70 -68.54
C GLU A 264 37.44 9.70 -67.38
N GLN A 265 38.72 9.98 -67.12
CA GLN A 265 39.26 10.97 -66.19
C GLN A 265 39.29 12.36 -66.86
N GLN A 266 38.96 13.41 -66.12
CA GLN A 266 39.83 14.59 -65.85
C GLN A 266 39.11 15.62 -64.98
#